data_AF-A0A2U1L070-F1
#
_entry.id   AF-A0A2U1L070-F1
#
_cell.length_a   1.000
_cell.length_b   1.000
_cell.length_c   1.000
_cell.angle_alpha   90.00
_cell.angle_beta   90.00
_cell.angle_gamma   90.00
#
_symmetry.space_group_name_H-M   'P 1'
#
loop_
_entity.id
_entity.type
_entity.pdbx_description
1 polymer ?
#
loop_
_entity_poly.entity_id
_entity_poly.type
_entity_poly.pdbx_seq_one_letter_code
_entity_poly.pdbx_strand_id
1 'polypeptide(L)'
;MSGFVLELLVPVDYPNSSPKIFNSSRNVLSEPWKKLYDDILTRFDLSLHKIDGQISLGDMAKESDASARYVITEFVERKGGKSFSSRYGSSESYMMSYGDSN
;
A
#
# COMPACT_ATOMS: atom_id res chain seq x y z
N MET A 1 -7.08 14.13 -0.04
CA MET A 1 -7.35 12.68 0.10
C MET A 1 -7.34 12.37 1.57
N SER A 2 -8.48 11.99 2.16
CA SER A 2 -8.51 11.47 3.52
C SER A 2 -7.65 10.21 3.54
N GLY A 3 -6.69 10.12 4.45
CA GLY A 3 -5.81 8.96 4.57
C GLY A 3 -6.62 7.69 4.84
N PHE A 4 -6.13 6.56 4.35
CA PHE A 4 -6.63 5.24 4.73
C PHE A 4 -6.33 5.03 6.23
N VAL A 5 -7.37 4.91 7.06
CA VAL A 5 -7.23 4.63 8.49
C VAL A 5 -7.68 3.20 8.75
N LEU A 6 -6.74 2.39 9.23
CA LEU A 6 -6.97 1.05 9.75
C LEU A 6 -7.03 1.12 11.27
N GLU A 7 -8.09 0.58 11.84
CA GLU A 7 -8.19 0.40 13.29
C GLU A 7 -7.86 -1.05 13.64
N LEU A 8 -7.14 -1.25 14.75
CA LEU A 8 -6.76 -2.56 15.24
C LEU A 8 -7.24 -2.71 16.69
N LEU A 9 -7.84 -3.86 17.01
CA LEU A 9 -8.06 -4.29 18.38
C LEU A 9 -6.79 -4.96 18.88
N VAL A 10 -6.10 -4.30 19.82
CA VAL A 10 -4.95 -4.88 20.51
C VAL A 10 -5.45 -5.57 21.78
N PRO A 11 -5.27 -6.89 21.92
CA PRO A 11 -5.71 -7.61 23.11
C PRO A 11 -4.81 -7.29 24.31
N VAL A 12 -5.36 -7.43 25.52
CA VAL A 12 -4.67 -7.05 26.77
C VAL A 12 -3.41 -7.87 27.06
N ASP A 13 -3.34 -9.08 26.51
CA ASP A 13 -2.24 -10.03 26.67
C ASP A 13 -1.17 -9.94 25.58
N TYR A 14 -1.19 -8.90 24.74
CA TYR A 14 -0.16 -8.64 23.73
C TYR A 14 1.25 -8.59 24.39
N PRO A 15 2.28 -9.24 23.79
CA PRO A 15 2.31 -9.85 22.47
C PRO A 15 1.77 -11.29 22.37
N ASN A 16 1.30 -11.91 23.45
CA ASN A 16 0.88 -13.33 23.43
C ASN A 16 -0.33 -13.63 22.54
N SER A 17 -1.12 -12.62 22.21
CA SER A 17 -2.21 -12.70 21.23
C SER A 17 -2.04 -11.66 20.14
N SER A 18 -2.26 -12.08 18.89
CA SER A 18 -2.16 -11.19 17.72
C SER A 18 -3.30 -10.14 17.73
N PRO A 19 -2.98 -8.86 17.46
CA PRO A 19 -3.96 -7.83 17.17
C PRO A 19 -4.90 -8.22 16.04
N LYS A 20 -6.15 -7.77 16.11
CA LYS A 20 -7.22 -8.09 15.15
C LYS A 20 -7.69 -6.84 14.43
N ILE A 21 -8.12 -6.99 13.18
CA ILE A 21 -8.65 -5.87 12.39
C ILE A 21 -9.96 -5.38 12.99
N PHE A 22 -10.05 -4.07 13.23
CA PHE A 22 -11.28 -3.37 13.60
C PHE A 22 -11.74 -2.50 12.44
N ASN A 23 -12.99 -2.65 12.04
CA ASN A 23 -13.48 -2.12 10.77
C ASN A 23 -14.62 -1.12 10.98
N SER A 24 -14.31 0.00 11.64
CA SER A 24 -15.26 1.06 11.97
C SER A 24 -15.40 2.12 10.86
N SER A 25 -14.39 2.30 10.01
CA SER A 25 -14.29 3.43 9.08
C SER A 25 -15.02 3.22 7.74
N ARG A 26 -15.58 2.04 7.48
CA ARG A 26 -16.40 1.72 6.28
C ARG A 26 -17.59 2.66 6.04
N ASN A 27 -18.16 3.23 7.09
CA ASN A 27 -19.44 3.95 6.99
C ASN A 27 -19.33 5.35 6.39
N VAL A 28 -18.12 5.92 6.28
CA VAL A 28 -17.93 7.30 5.82
C VAL A 28 -17.59 7.39 4.32
N LEU A 29 -17.31 6.26 3.67
CA LEU A 29 -16.85 6.23 2.27
C LEU A 29 -18.01 6.05 1.28
N SER A 30 -18.01 6.86 0.21
CA SER A 30 -18.86 6.66 -0.96
C SER A 30 -18.17 5.80 -2.03
N GLU A 31 -18.91 5.27 -2.98
CA GLU A 31 -18.32 4.64 -4.17
C GLU A 31 -17.50 5.65 -5.00
N PRO A 32 -16.37 5.24 -5.62
CA PRO A 32 -15.78 3.90 -5.66
C PRO A 32 -14.82 3.59 -4.49
N TRP A 33 -14.67 4.53 -3.55
CA TRP A 33 -13.69 4.44 -2.46
C TRP A 33 -14.07 3.39 -1.41
N LYS A 34 -15.37 3.18 -1.21
CA LYS A 34 -15.88 2.11 -0.36
C LYS A 34 -15.42 0.74 -0.87
N LYS A 35 -15.63 0.45 -2.16
CA LYS A 35 -15.15 -0.78 -2.78
C LYS A 35 -13.62 -0.93 -2.71
N LEU A 36 -12.88 0.14 -3.00
CA LEU A 36 -11.42 0.15 -2.84
C LEU A 36 -10.99 -0.21 -1.42
N TYR A 37 -11.66 0.35 -0.42
CA TYR A 37 -11.38 0.08 0.99
C TYR A 37 -11.65 -1.39 1.33
N ASP A 38 -12.78 -1.96 0.89
CA ASP A 38 -13.11 -3.37 1.09
C ASP A 38 -12.10 -4.29 0.38
N ASP A 39 -11.64 -3.94 -0.82
CA ASP A 39 -10.60 -4.67 -1.56
C ASP A 39 -9.25 -4.65 -0.81
N ILE A 40 -8.85 -3.48 -0.26
CA ILE A 40 -7.63 -3.34 0.56
C ILE A 40 -7.72 -4.22 1.80
N LEU A 41 -8.84 -4.16 2.53
CA LEU A 41 -9.02 -4.96 3.73
C LEU A 41 -9.01 -6.45 3.46
N THR A 42 -9.67 -6.88 2.38
CA THR A 42 -9.71 -8.30 1.97
C THR A 42 -8.30 -8.81 1.66
N ARG A 43 -7.51 -8.02 0.92
CA ARG A 43 -6.13 -8.37 0.61
C ARG A 43 -5.26 -8.38 1.86
N PHE A 44 -5.41 -7.36 2.72
CA PHE A 44 -4.67 -7.25 3.96
C PHE A 44 -4.92 -8.45 4.87
N ASP A 45 -6.18 -8.79 5.12
CA ASP A 45 -6.58 -9.96 5.92
C ASP A 45 -6.01 -11.27 5.35
N LEU A 46 -6.12 -11.46 4.02
CA LEU A 46 -5.52 -12.61 3.34
C LEU A 46 -4.00 -12.68 3.52
N SER A 47 -3.30 -11.55 3.51
CA SER A 47 -1.86 -11.51 3.76
C SER A 47 -1.52 -11.82 5.21
N LEU A 48 -2.32 -11.35 6.18
CA LEU A 48 -2.10 -11.70 7.60
C LEU A 48 -2.23 -13.21 7.83
N HIS A 49 -3.19 -13.85 7.18
CA HIS A 49 -3.39 -15.29 7.25
C HIS A 49 -2.23 -16.13 6.68
N LYS A 50 -1.33 -15.52 5.89
CA LYS A 50 -0.13 -16.19 5.33
C LYS A 50 1.10 -16.07 6.23
N ILE A 51 1.04 -15.24 7.27
CA ILE A 51 2.15 -15.06 8.20
C ILE A 51 2.01 -16.12 9.28
N ASP A 52 2.96 -17.05 9.32
CA ASP A 52 3.00 -18.09 10.35
C ASP A 52 3.42 -17.48 11.70
N GLY A 53 2.61 -17.73 12.74
CA GLY A 53 2.92 -17.37 14.12
C GLY A 53 2.33 -16.03 14.59
N GLN A 54 2.96 -15.45 15.60
CA GLN A 54 2.51 -14.20 16.22
C GLN A 54 2.98 -13.02 15.38
N ILE A 55 2.03 -12.14 15.04
CA ILE A 55 2.32 -11.01 14.16
C ILE A 55 2.54 -9.73 14.96
N SER A 56 3.64 -9.05 14.68
CA SER A 56 3.96 -7.77 15.30
C SER A 56 3.13 -6.64 14.69
N LEU A 57 2.84 -5.59 15.47
CA LEU A 57 2.20 -4.37 14.96
C LEU A 57 2.97 -3.75 13.78
N GLY A 58 4.30 -3.83 13.80
CA GLY A 58 5.13 -3.33 12.71
C GLY A 58 4.94 -4.10 11.41
N ASP A 59 4.77 -5.42 11.48
CA ASP A 59 4.54 -6.24 10.29
C ASP A 59 3.12 -6.07 9.75
N MET A 60 2.13 -5.92 10.64
CA MET A 60 0.78 -5.50 10.23
C MET A 60 0.77 -4.14 9.53
N ALA A 61 1.52 -3.15 10.02
CA ALA A 61 1.59 -1.83 9.39
C ALA A 61 2.20 -1.91 7.97
N LYS A 62 3.27 -2.70 7.80
CA LYS A 62 3.88 -2.94 6.48
C LYS A 62 2.91 -3.61 5.52
N GLU A 63 2.20 -4.65 5.97
CA GLU A 63 1.29 -5.40 5.11
C GLU A 63 0.04 -4.60 4.75
N SER A 64 -0.42 -3.73 5.66
CA SER A 64 -1.48 -2.77 5.41
C SER A 64 -1.09 -1.77 4.32
N ASP A 65 0.10 -1.16 4.42
CA ASP A 65 0.64 -0.25 3.38
C ASP A 65 0.83 -0.97 2.04
N ALA A 66 1.39 -2.18 2.04
CA ALA A 66 1.56 -2.98 0.83
C ALA A 66 0.23 -3.32 0.14
N SER A 67 -0.81 -3.63 0.91
CA SER A 67 -2.15 -3.92 0.41
C SER A 67 -2.87 -2.68 -0.10
N ALA A 68 -2.75 -1.55 0.58
CA ALA A 68 -3.25 -0.26 0.11
C ALA A 68 -2.61 0.12 -1.23
N ARG A 69 -1.27 0.10 -1.31
CA ARG A 69 -0.53 0.44 -2.53
C ARG A 69 -0.91 -0.44 -3.71
N TYR A 70 -0.98 -1.76 -3.50
CA TYR A 70 -1.33 -2.68 -4.58
C TYR A 70 -2.72 -2.41 -5.15
N VAL A 71 -3.75 -2.33 -4.29
CA VAL A 71 -5.13 -2.14 -4.72
C VAL A 71 -5.34 -0.78 -5.38
N ILE A 72 -4.69 0.27 -4.86
CA ILE A 72 -4.74 1.60 -5.48
C ILE A 72 -4.05 1.58 -6.85
N THR A 73 -2.88 0.96 -6.98
CA THR A 73 -2.17 0.83 -8.26
C THR A 73 -3.02 0.09 -9.28
N GLU A 74 -3.56 -1.08 -8.93
CA GLU A 74 -4.46 -1.86 -9.80
C GLU A 74 -5.69 -1.04 -10.23
N PHE A 75 -6.27 -0.25 -9.33
CA PHE A 75 -7.40 0.62 -9.66
C PHE A 75 -7.03 1.71 -10.66
N VAL A 76 -5.87 2.36 -10.48
CA VAL A 76 -5.37 3.38 -11.40
C VAL A 76 -5.05 2.78 -12.77
N GLU A 77 -4.40 1.62 -12.79
CA GLU A 77 -4.06 0.87 -14.01
C GLU A 77 -5.31 0.45 -14.77
N ARG A 78 -6.32 -0.09 -14.07
CA ARG A 78 -7.60 -0.49 -14.66
C ARG A 78 -8.38 0.68 -15.24
N LYS A 79 -8.29 1.88 -14.65
CA LYS A 79 -8.94 3.09 -15.17
C LYS A 79 -8.23 3.72 -16.38
N GLY A 80 -7.18 3.08 -16.92
CA GLY A 80 -6.45 3.54 -18.10
C GLY A 80 -5.21 4.38 -17.77
N GLY A 81 -4.88 4.54 -16.48
CA GLY A 81 -3.59 5.05 -16.05
C GLY A 81 -2.57 3.94 -16.10
N LYS A 82 -2.03 3.62 -17.28
CA LYS A 82 -0.85 2.75 -17.41
C LYS A 82 0.17 3.21 -16.37
N SER A 83 0.75 2.29 -15.58
CA SER A 83 1.92 2.58 -14.75
C SER A 83 2.83 3.55 -15.49
N PHE A 84 3.33 4.60 -14.81
CA PHE A 84 4.28 5.56 -15.40
C PHE A 84 5.63 4.88 -15.73
N SER A 85 5.64 3.77 -16.47
CA SER A 85 6.74 3.39 -17.34
C SER A 85 6.67 4.24 -18.62
N SER A 86 6.46 5.55 -18.48
CA SER A 86 6.87 6.45 -19.53
C SER A 86 8.39 6.37 -19.59
N ARG A 87 8.93 6.11 -20.77
CA ARG A 87 10.36 6.12 -21.12
C ARG A 87 11.01 7.49 -20.90
N TYR A 88 10.87 8.10 -19.73
CA TYR A 88 11.54 9.32 -19.33
C TYR A 88 12.42 9.01 -18.13
N GLY A 89 13.54 8.39 -18.46
CA GLY A 89 14.60 8.04 -17.53
C GLY A 89 15.85 7.57 -18.27
N SER A 90 16.06 8.03 -19.51
CA SER A 90 17.44 8.17 -19.96
C SER A 90 17.97 9.35 -19.17
N SER A 91 18.62 9.06 -18.04
CA SER A 91 19.56 10.01 -17.46
C SER A 91 20.63 10.21 -18.52
N GLU A 92 20.41 11.18 -19.40
CA GLU A 92 21.44 11.68 -20.29
C GLU A 92 22.52 12.29 -19.39
N SER A 93 23.54 11.49 -19.13
CA SER A 93 24.83 11.98 -18.71
C SER A 93 25.31 12.92 -19.82
N TYR A 94 25.08 14.22 -19.63
CA TYR A 94 25.81 15.26 -20.35
C TYR A 94 27.28 15.13 -19.98
N MET A 95 27.99 14.23 -20.66
CA MET A 95 29.43 14.25 -20.70
C MET A 95 29.79 15.30 -21.75
N MET A 96 29.97 16.52 -21.27
CA MET A 96 30.42 17.66 -22.06
C MET A 96 31.83 17.37 -22.58
N SER A 97 31.92 16.96 -23.83
CA SER A 97 33.18 16.84 -24.57
C SER A 97 33.73 18.24 -24.80
N TYR A 98 34.73 18.64 -24.03
CA TYR A 98 35.63 19.72 -24.41
C TYR A 98 36.72 19.14 -25.31
N GLY A 99 36.49 19.23 -26.62
CA GLY A 99 37.59 19.39 -27.56
C GLY A 99 37.68 20.88 -27.87
N ASP A 100 38.82 21.51 -27.59
CA ASP A 100 39.77 21.90 -28.66
C ASP A 100 40.93 22.75 -28.09
N SER A 101 42.12 22.47 -28.63
CA SER A 101 43.28 23.34 -28.79
C SER A 101 44.04 23.93 -27.59
N ASN A 102 45.29 23.46 -27.42
CA ASN A 102 46.46 24.25 -27.85
C ASN A 102 47.65 23.33 -28.18
#